data_AF-A0A2A3MNZ6-F1
#
_entry.id   AF-A0A2A3MNZ6-F1
#
_cell.length_a   1.000
_cell.length_b   1.000
_cell.length_c   1.000
_cell.angle_alpha   90.00
_cell.angle_beta   90.00
_cell.angle_gamma   90.00
#
_symmetry.space_group_name_H-M   'P 1'
#
loop_
_entity.id
_entity.type
_entity.pdbx_description
1 polymer ?
#
loop_
_entity_poly.entity_id
_entity_poly.type
_entity_poly.pdbx_seq_one_letter_code
_entity_poly.pdbx_strand_id
1 'polypeptide(L)'
;MRKIEAANALAAAAAYNVADAKVQLSAEVAQTYTNLRDRQQRAAAFREGLDIQRQQLALARQRFGQGTIPAFTVGQANRAVQATISDLAAADAEIVIYMNALAVLAGEAPGSLDPLLTPRRDIPMPPARVSIGDPSALLRRRPDIRAAERNLAATTSRIGVAEAARFPKISFMGILGIGGTSIGDLVDLGNISNIAVPQLQWGLLDFGRTSAAIAQARSGRDEAEAQYRQVVL
;
A
#
# COMPACT_ATOMS: atom_id res chain seq x y z
N MET A 1 13.58 15.07 -25.32
CA MET A 1 14.27 13.89 -24.76
C MET A 1 14.12 13.82 -23.23
N ARG A 2 14.80 14.67 -22.43
CA ARG A 2 14.78 14.58 -20.95
C ARG A 2 13.39 14.61 -20.28
N LYS A 3 12.42 15.37 -20.82
CA LYS A 3 11.02 15.34 -20.32
C LYS A 3 10.35 13.98 -20.50
N ILE A 4 10.62 13.30 -21.61
CA ILE A 4 10.07 11.96 -21.92
C ILE A 4 10.76 10.92 -21.04
N GLU A 5 12.08 11.01 -20.84
CA GLU A 5 12.81 10.15 -19.91
C GLU A 5 12.26 10.25 -18.49
N ALA A 6 12.00 11.46 -18.00
CA ALA A 6 11.38 11.67 -16.69
C ALA A 6 9.98 11.06 -16.62
N ALA A 7 9.15 11.22 -17.66
CA ALA A 7 7.82 10.65 -17.72
C ALA A 7 7.85 9.10 -17.73
N ASN A 8 8.76 8.51 -18.51
CA ASN A 8 8.95 7.06 -18.57
C ASN A 8 9.43 6.48 -17.23
N ALA A 9 10.33 7.19 -16.55
CA ALA A 9 10.79 6.79 -15.23
C ALA A 9 9.66 6.81 -14.19
N LEU A 10 8.81 7.85 -14.20
CA LEU A 10 7.63 7.90 -13.32
C LEU A 10 6.61 6.80 -13.64
N ALA A 11 6.38 6.50 -14.92
CA ALA A 11 5.51 5.40 -15.32
C ALA A 11 6.03 4.05 -14.81
N ALA A 12 7.35 3.82 -14.90
CA ALA A 12 7.98 2.63 -14.33
C ALA A 12 7.88 2.60 -12.79
N ALA A 13 8.06 3.73 -12.11
CA ALA A 13 7.88 3.83 -10.65
C ALA A 13 6.46 3.46 -10.22
N ALA A 14 5.45 3.94 -10.95
CA ALA A 14 4.05 3.62 -10.68
C ALA A 14 3.76 2.11 -10.81
N ALA A 15 4.33 1.44 -11.82
CA ALA A 15 4.21 -0.01 -11.97
C ALA A 15 4.84 -0.77 -10.78
N TYR A 16 5.99 -0.30 -10.29
CA TYR A 16 6.63 -0.88 -9.11
C TYR A 16 5.87 -0.63 -7.81
N ASN A 17 5.24 0.54 -7.65
CA ASN A 17 4.36 0.82 -6.50
C ASN A 17 3.16 -0.14 -6.44
N VAL A 18 2.57 -0.49 -7.60
CA VAL A 18 1.49 -1.49 -7.65
C VAL A 18 1.99 -2.86 -7.23
N ALA A 19 3.19 -3.25 -7.68
CA ALA A 19 3.80 -4.50 -7.26
C ALA A 19 4.09 -4.53 -5.75
N ASP A 20 4.56 -3.42 -5.18
CA ASP A 20 4.79 -3.29 -3.74
C ASP A 20 3.50 -3.40 -2.94
N ALA A 21 2.46 -2.67 -3.35
CA ALA A 21 1.14 -2.73 -2.73
C ALA A 21 0.55 -4.15 -2.74
N LYS A 22 0.78 -4.94 -3.80
CA LYS A 22 0.37 -6.35 -3.86
C LYS A 22 1.12 -7.22 -2.84
N VAL A 23 2.42 -6.98 -2.65
CA VAL A 23 3.22 -7.69 -1.65
C VAL A 23 2.74 -7.35 -0.24
N GLN A 24 2.53 -6.06 0.05
CA GLN A 24 2.00 -5.59 1.32
C GLN A 24 0.61 -6.16 1.61
N LEU A 25 -0.31 -6.09 0.64
CA LEU A 25 -1.66 -6.66 0.75
C LEU A 25 -1.62 -8.17 1.02
N SER A 26 -0.76 -8.91 0.31
CA SER A 26 -0.62 -10.36 0.53
C SER A 26 -0.10 -10.68 1.93
N ALA A 27 0.86 -9.90 2.43
CA ALA A 27 1.40 -10.05 3.77
C ALA A 27 0.35 -9.71 4.84
N GLU A 28 -0.42 -8.64 4.64
CA GLU A 28 -1.48 -8.22 5.56
C GLU A 28 -2.63 -9.24 5.61
N VAL A 29 -3.04 -9.78 4.46
CA VAL A 29 -4.02 -10.88 4.39
C VAL A 29 -3.50 -12.11 5.14
N ALA A 30 -2.25 -12.51 4.91
CA ALA A 30 -1.66 -13.68 5.57
C ALA A 30 -1.59 -13.50 7.09
N GLN A 31 -1.17 -12.33 7.57
CA GLN A 31 -1.09 -12.02 9.00
C GLN A 31 -2.49 -11.99 9.64
N THR A 32 -3.44 -11.32 8.99
CA THR A 32 -4.83 -11.19 9.46
C THR A 32 -5.50 -12.56 9.53
N TYR A 33 -5.30 -13.41 8.52
CA TYR A 33 -5.82 -14.77 8.49
C TYR A 33 -5.20 -15.63 9.59
N THR A 34 -3.89 -15.55 9.80
CA THR A 34 -3.21 -16.30 10.87
C THR A 34 -3.71 -15.88 12.25
N ASN A 35 -3.88 -14.57 12.47
CA ASN A 35 -4.45 -14.03 13.71
C ASN A 35 -5.89 -14.49 13.93
N LEU A 36 -6.73 -14.51 12.88
CA LEU A 36 -8.08 -15.07 12.95
C LEU A 36 -8.05 -16.52 13.44
N ARG A 37 -7.20 -17.36 12.85
CA ARG A 37 -7.10 -18.78 13.24
C ARG A 37 -6.58 -18.95 14.67
N ASP A 38 -5.63 -18.13 15.12
CA ASP A 38 -5.20 -18.10 16.52
C ASP A 38 -6.36 -17.77 17.47
N ARG A 39 -7.15 -16.73 17.18
CA ARG A 39 -8.29 -16.35 18.04
C ARG A 39 -9.40 -17.38 18.05
N GLN A 40 -9.69 -18.02 16.92
CA GLN A 40 -10.61 -19.15 16.86
C GLN A 40 -10.15 -20.33 17.74
N GLN A 41 -8.86 -20.63 17.76
CA GLN A 41 -8.30 -21.69 18.59
C GLN A 41 -8.31 -21.32 20.07
N ARG A 42 -7.99 -20.07 20.43
CA ARG A 42 -8.12 -19.58 21.82
C ARG A 42 -9.56 -19.65 22.32
N ALA A 43 -10.52 -19.21 21.51
CA ALA A 43 -11.93 -19.30 21.83
C ALA A 43 -12.41 -20.75 21.94
N ALA A 44 -11.80 -21.70 21.22
CA ALA A 44 -12.06 -23.13 21.41
C ALA A 44 -11.57 -23.61 22.79
N ALA A 45 -10.32 -23.31 23.13
CA ALA A 45 -9.72 -23.69 24.41
C ALA A 45 -10.46 -23.06 25.61
N PHE A 46 -10.91 -21.80 25.51
CA PHE A 46 -11.73 -21.17 26.55
C PHE A 46 -13.08 -21.86 26.74
N ARG A 47 -13.74 -22.30 25.67
CA ARG A 47 -15.00 -23.05 25.77
C ARG A 47 -14.81 -24.39 26.48
N GLU A 48 -13.77 -25.14 26.10
CA GLU A 48 -13.43 -26.41 26.75
C GLU A 48 -13.07 -26.21 28.23
N GLY A 49 -12.24 -25.21 28.53
CA GLY A 49 -11.88 -24.85 29.90
C GLY A 49 -13.07 -24.40 30.74
N LEU A 50 -14.00 -23.64 30.15
CA LEU A 50 -15.21 -23.17 30.81
C LEU A 50 -16.11 -24.34 31.23
N ASP A 51 -16.23 -25.39 30.42
CA ASP A 51 -17.03 -26.56 30.76
C ASP A 51 -16.43 -27.32 31.94
N ILE A 52 -15.11 -27.47 32.00
CA ILE A 52 -14.40 -28.07 33.14
C ILE A 52 -14.60 -27.21 34.40
N GLN A 53 -14.43 -25.89 34.29
CA GLN A 53 -14.59 -24.97 35.42
C GLN A 53 -16.03 -24.96 35.96
N ARG A 54 -17.04 -25.08 35.08
CA ARG A 54 -18.45 -25.22 35.48
C ARG A 54 -18.68 -26.49 36.29
N GLN A 55 -18.09 -27.61 35.89
CA GLN A 55 -18.15 -28.86 36.66
C GLN A 55 -17.48 -28.72 38.03
N GLN A 56 -16.32 -28.05 38.09
CA GLN A 56 -15.64 -27.76 39.36
C GLN A 56 -16.47 -26.86 40.28
N LEU A 57 -17.12 -25.83 39.73
CA LEU A 57 -18.03 -24.97 40.48
C LEU A 57 -19.24 -25.75 41.01
N ALA A 58 -19.83 -26.63 40.22
CA ALA A 58 -20.93 -27.49 40.65
C ALA A 58 -20.51 -28.42 41.79
N LEU A 59 -19.36 -29.07 41.68
CA LEU A 59 -18.79 -29.91 42.74
C LEU A 59 -18.50 -29.12 44.02
N ALA A 60 -17.94 -27.91 43.89
CA ALA A 60 -17.68 -27.04 45.04
C ALA A 60 -19.00 -26.65 45.74
N ARG A 61 -20.06 -26.31 44.99
CA ARG A 61 -21.38 -26.01 45.54
C ARG A 61 -21.96 -27.21 46.30
N GLN A 62 -21.85 -28.42 45.75
CA GLN A 62 -22.29 -29.65 46.42
C GLN A 62 -21.55 -29.87 47.74
N ARG A 63 -20.21 -29.79 47.72
CA ARG A 63 -19.37 -29.98 48.91
C ARG A 63 -19.63 -28.93 50.00
N PHE A 64 -19.88 -27.68 49.60
CA PHE A 64 -20.28 -26.61 50.53
C PHE A 64 -21.65 -26.91 51.16
N GLY A 65 -22.64 -27.35 50.37
CA GLY A 65 -23.94 -27.76 50.89
C GLY A 65 -23.89 -28.94 51.87
N GLN A 66 -22.84 -29.77 51.78
CA GLN A 66 -22.54 -30.85 52.71
C GLN A 66 -21.64 -30.42 53.89
N GLY A 67 -21.24 -29.14 53.98
CA GLY A 67 -20.39 -28.61 55.05
C GLY A 67 -18.91 -29.03 54.98
N THR A 68 -18.44 -29.59 53.87
CA THR A 68 -17.08 -30.15 53.73
C THR A 68 -16.03 -29.15 53.23
N ILE A 69 -16.45 -27.99 52.74
CA ILE A 69 -15.57 -26.89 52.30
C ILE A 69 -16.20 -25.53 52.70
N PRO A 70 -15.41 -24.45 52.84
CA PRO A 70 -15.94 -23.11 53.12
C PRO A 70 -16.55 -22.43 51.88
N ALA A 71 -17.46 -21.48 52.11
CA ALA A 71 -18.12 -20.68 51.05
C ALA A 71 -17.13 -19.94 50.14
N PHE A 72 -16.00 -19.52 50.70
CA PHE A 72 -14.92 -18.84 49.96
C PHE A 72 -14.44 -19.67 48.75
N THR A 73 -14.33 -21.00 48.87
CA THR A 73 -13.90 -21.89 47.79
C THR A 73 -14.90 -21.88 46.61
N VAL A 74 -16.20 -21.82 46.91
CA VAL A 74 -17.25 -21.66 45.89
C VAL A 74 -17.12 -20.31 45.19
N GLY A 75 -16.86 -19.25 45.96
CA GLY A 75 -16.60 -17.92 45.42
C GLY A 75 -15.41 -17.88 44.48
N GLN A 76 -14.30 -18.54 44.81
CA GLN A 76 -13.12 -18.65 43.94
C GLN A 76 -13.43 -19.39 42.63
N ALA A 77 -14.09 -20.54 42.70
CA ALA A 77 -14.48 -21.29 41.50
C ALA A 77 -15.43 -20.47 40.60
N ASN A 78 -16.37 -19.72 41.21
CA ASN A 78 -17.25 -18.84 40.46
C ASN A 78 -16.49 -17.70 39.79
N ARG A 79 -15.52 -17.07 40.48
CA ARG A 79 -14.67 -16.04 39.87
C ARG A 79 -13.88 -16.56 38.68
N ALA A 80 -13.33 -17.77 38.76
CA ALA A 80 -12.62 -18.39 37.63
C ALA A 80 -13.54 -18.56 36.40
N VAL A 81 -14.76 -19.07 36.60
CA VAL A 81 -15.78 -19.18 35.54
C VAL A 81 -16.09 -17.81 34.90
N GLN A 82 -16.30 -16.78 35.73
CA GLN A 82 -16.62 -15.43 35.21
C GLN A 82 -15.44 -14.78 34.48
N ALA A 83 -14.20 -15.05 34.90
CA ALA A 83 -13.00 -14.60 34.20
C ALA A 83 -12.93 -15.23 32.80
N THR A 84 -13.07 -16.55 32.70
CA THR A 84 -13.03 -17.24 31.40
C THR A 84 -14.21 -16.86 30.47
N ILE A 85 -15.38 -16.54 31.01
CA ILE A 85 -16.49 -15.96 30.21
C ILE A 85 -16.08 -14.62 29.60
N SER A 86 -15.43 -13.76 30.39
CA SER A 86 -14.93 -12.46 29.91
C SER A 86 -13.88 -12.63 28.80
N ASP A 87 -12.93 -13.56 28.99
CA ASP A 87 -11.88 -13.85 28.00
C ASP A 87 -12.45 -14.42 26.70
N LEU A 88 -13.46 -15.30 26.80
CA LEU A 88 -14.16 -15.84 25.64
C LEU A 88 -14.88 -14.75 24.85
N ALA A 89 -15.57 -13.82 25.54
CA ALA A 89 -16.24 -12.71 24.89
C ALA A 89 -15.26 -11.78 24.14
N ALA A 90 -14.09 -11.52 24.73
CA ALA A 90 -13.03 -10.76 24.08
C ALA A 90 -12.50 -11.48 22.82
N ALA A 91 -12.25 -12.79 22.92
CA ALA A 91 -11.81 -13.59 21.77
C ALA A 91 -12.85 -13.65 20.64
N ASP A 92 -14.13 -13.80 20.97
CA ASP A 92 -15.22 -13.80 19.99
C ASP A 92 -15.37 -12.44 19.29
N ALA A 93 -15.15 -11.32 20.00
CA ALA A 93 -15.11 -9.99 19.39
C ALA A 93 -13.93 -9.83 18.41
N GLU A 94 -12.73 -10.29 18.79
CA GLU A 94 -11.55 -10.25 17.92
C GLU A 94 -11.73 -11.11 16.65
N ILE A 95 -12.40 -12.26 16.76
CA ILE A 95 -12.74 -13.11 15.60
C ILE A 95 -13.56 -12.30 14.57
N VAL A 96 -14.60 -11.59 15.02
CA VAL A 96 -15.44 -10.76 14.14
C VAL A 96 -14.62 -9.62 13.53
N ILE A 97 -13.73 -8.98 14.31
CA ILE A 97 -12.84 -7.92 13.80
C ILE A 97 -11.96 -8.45 12.67
N TYR A 98 -11.30 -9.60 12.86
CA TYR A 98 -10.43 -10.17 11.84
C TYR A 98 -11.20 -10.68 10.61
N MET A 99 -12.40 -11.23 10.77
CA MET A 99 -13.24 -11.63 9.64
C MET A 99 -13.64 -10.42 8.78
N ASN A 100 -14.04 -9.33 9.42
CA ASN A 100 -14.36 -8.08 8.72
C ASN A 100 -13.14 -7.43 8.07
N ALA A 101 -11.98 -7.46 8.74
CA ALA A 101 -10.73 -6.98 8.15
C ALA A 101 -10.37 -7.76 6.88
N LEU A 102 -10.52 -9.09 6.89
CA LEU A 102 -10.30 -9.92 5.69
C LEU A 102 -11.29 -9.60 4.57
N ALA A 103 -12.55 -9.32 4.88
CA ALA A 103 -13.52 -8.89 3.87
C ALA A 103 -13.08 -7.57 3.21
N VAL A 104 -12.68 -6.58 4.01
CA VAL A 104 -12.19 -5.28 3.50
C VAL A 104 -10.92 -5.45 2.65
N LEU A 105 -9.96 -6.27 3.08
CA LEU A 105 -8.74 -6.55 2.32
C LEU A 105 -9.04 -7.29 0.99
N ALA A 106 -10.12 -8.05 0.94
CA ALA A 106 -10.62 -8.71 -0.28
C ALA A 106 -11.43 -7.75 -1.18
N GLY A 107 -11.72 -6.52 -0.74
CA GLY A 107 -12.57 -5.58 -1.46
C GLY A 107 -14.07 -5.87 -1.33
N GLU A 108 -14.46 -6.65 -0.32
CA GLU A 108 -15.84 -7.06 -0.05
C GLU A 108 -16.42 -6.34 1.18
N ALA A 109 -17.74 -6.32 1.30
CA ALA A 109 -18.41 -5.74 2.47
C ALA A 109 -18.17 -6.58 3.75
N PRO A 110 -18.06 -5.97 4.94
CA PRO A 110 -18.01 -6.70 6.21
C PRO A 110 -19.16 -7.72 6.34
N GLY A 111 -18.87 -8.93 6.84
CA GLY A 111 -19.83 -10.04 6.93
C GLY A 111 -19.97 -10.92 5.68
N SER A 112 -19.53 -10.47 4.50
CA SER A 112 -19.67 -11.23 3.24
C SER A 112 -18.92 -12.57 3.23
N LEU A 113 -17.76 -12.63 3.90
CA LEU A 113 -16.90 -13.80 3.98
C LEU A 113 -17.19 -14.69 5.19
N ASP A 114 -18.18 -14.35 6.02
CA ASP A 114 -18.47 -15.06 7.26
C ASP A 114 -18.74 -16.56 7.06
N PRO A 115 -19.53 -17.00 6.05
CA PRO A 115 -19.76 -18.42 5.82
C PRO A 115 -18.47 -19.21 5.53
N LEU A 116 -17.49 -18.56 4.90
CA LEU A 116 -16.20 -19.16 4.56
C LEU A 116 -15.23 -19.17 5.75
N LEU A 117 -15.28 -18.13 6.60
CA LEU A 117 -14.30 -17.90 7.65
C LEU A 117 -14.72 -18.42 9.03
N THR A 118 -16.03 -18.56 9.28
CA THR A 118 -16.59 -19.09 10.55
C THR A 118 -16.14 -20.51 10.87
N PRO A 119 -16.09 -21.47 9.93
CA PRO A 119 -15.58 -22.81 10.22
C PRO A 119 -14.13 -22.75 10.69
N ARG A 120 -13.85 -23.35 11.85
CA ARG A 120 -12.49 -23.41 12.42
C ARG A 120 -11.57 -24.25 11.53
N ARG A 121 -10.32 -23.82 11.42
CA ARG A 121 -9.23 -24.52 10.73
C ARG A 121 -7.94 -24.29 11.49
N ASP A 122 -6.95 -25.15 11.24
CA ASP A 122 -5.64 -25.04 11.85
C ASP A 122 -4.94 -23.74 11.47
N ILE A 123 -4.06 -23.27 12.37
CA ILE A 123 -3.21 -22.12 12.14
C ILE A 123 -2.19 -22.50 11.06
N PRO A 124 -2.10 -21.77 9.92
CA PRO A 124 -1.11 -22.05 8.90
C PRO A 124 0.30 -21.94 9.48
N MET A 125 1.12 -22.98 9.30
CA MET A 125 2.52 -22.97 9.72
C MET A 125 3.42 -22.53 8.56
N PRO A 126 4.44 -21.69 8.81
CA PRO A 126 5.42 -21.35 7.79
C PRO A 126 6.22 -22.61 7.40
N PRO A 127 6.76 -22.67 6.17
CA PRO A 127 7.63 -23.76 5.76
C PRO A 127 8.90 -23.78 6.61
N ALA A 128 9.41 -24.98 6.91
CA ALA A 128 10.59 -25.18 7.77
C ALA A 128 11.86 -24.49 7.24
N ARG A 129 11.92 -24.19 5.95
CA ARG A 129 13.00 -23.41 5.32
C ARG A 129 12.38 -22.39 4.37
N VAL A 130 12.66 -21.12 4.60
CA VAL A 130 12.39 -20.04 3.66
C VAL A 130 13.69 -19.77 2.90
N SER A 131 13.71 -20.06 1.60
CA SER A 131 14.87 -19.73 0.76
C SER A 131 14.91 -18.23 0.52
N ILE A 132 15.63 -17.52 1.38
CA ILE A 132 15.80 -16.06 1.32
C ILE A 132 16.78 -15.62 0.21
N GLY A 133 17.52 -16.55 -0.39
CA GLY A 133 18.47 -16.27 -1.48
C GLY A 133 19.64 -15.37 -1.05
N ASP A 134 20.28 -14.72 -2.04
CA ASP A 134 21.36 -13.75 -1.83
C ASP A 134 20.77 -12.37 -1.44
N PRO A 135 21.25 -11.71 -0.37
CA PRO A 135 20.89 -10.33 -0.01
C PRO A 135 20.93 -9.33 -1.17
N SER A 136 21.91 -9.44 -2.08
CA SER A 136 22.01 -8.54 -3.25
C SER A 136 20.87 -8.78 -4.26
N ALA A 137 20.38 -10.01 -4.34
CA ALA A 137 19.24 -10.37 -5.16
C ALA A 137 17.92 -9.92 -4.52
N LEU A 138 17.84 -9.87 -3.18
CA LEU A 138 16.68 -9.35 -2.45
C LEU A 138 16.44 -7.87 -2.73
N LEU A 139 17.47 -7.03 -2.68
CA LEU A 139 17.37 -5.60 -3.03
C LEU A 139 16.84 -5.40 -4.46
N ARG A 140 17.24 -6.29 -5.39
CA ARG A 140 16.75 -6.26 -6.77
C ARG A 140 15.33 -6.81 -6.93
N ARG A 141 14.79 -7.59 -5.99
CA ARG A 141 13.42 -8.12 -6.05
C ARG A 141 12.39 -7.19 -5.41
N ARG A 142 12.84 -6.31 -4.50
CA ARG A 142 12.04 -5.33 -3.76
C ARG A 142 11.45 -4.25 -4.68
N PRO A 143 10.13 -4.22 -4.92
CA PRO A 143 9.51 -3.25 -5.82
C PRO A 143 9.59 -1.82 -5.28
N ASP A 144 9.48 -1.61 -3.97
CA ASP A 144 9.68 -0.33 -3.29
C ASP A 144 11.06 0.32 -3.59
N ILE A 145 12.15 -0.47 -3.52
CA ILE A 145 13.50 0.01 -3.87
C ILE A 145 13.56 0.42 -5.34
N ARG A 146 12.97 -0.37 -6.24
CA ARG A 146 12.93 -0.05 -7.67
C ARG A 146 12.08 1.19 -7.95
N ALA A 147 10.98 1.39 -7.24
CA ALA A 147 10.18 2.60 -7.37
C ALA A 147 10.98 3.85 -6.95
N ALA A 148 11.69 3.77 -5.82
CA ALA A 148 12.55 4.84 -5.33
C ALA A 148 13.70 5.16 -6.31
N GLU A 149 14.36 4.13 -6.87
CA GLU A 149 15.38 4.30 -7.92
C GLU A 149 14.81 5.01 -9.16
N ARG A 150 13.61 4.64 -9.61
CA ARG A 150 12.96 5.27 -10.77
C ARG A 150 12.53 6.71 -10.49
N ASN A 151 12.09 7.02 -9.27
CA ASN A 151 11.84 8.39 -8.85
C ASN A 151 13.12 9.24 -8.85
N LEU A 152 14.25 8.69 -8.37
CA LEU A 152 15.56 9.34 -8.45
C LEU A 152 16.02 9.58 -9.91
N ALA A 153 15.79 8.62 -10.80
CA ALA A 153 16.08 8.77 -12.23
C ALA A 153 15.21 9.88 -12.87
N ALA A 154 13.94 9.97 -12.48
CA ALA A 154 13.03 11.01 -12.95
C ALA A 154 13.46 12.41 -12.48
N THR A 155 13.80 12.58 -11.20
CA THR A 155 14.28 13.87 -10.66
C THR A 155 15.62 14.28 -11.25
N THR A 156 16.53 13.33 -11.48
CA THR A 156 17.78 13.58 -12.21
C THR A 156 17.52 14.07 -13.64
N SER A 157 16.55 13.48 -14.34
CA SER A 157 16.17 13.91 -15.69
C SER A 157 15.57 15.32 -15.71
N ARG A 158 14.86 15.72 -14.64
CA ARG A 158 14.32 17.09 -14.49
C ARG A 158 15.41 18.14 -14.33
N ILE A 159 16.59 17.81 -13.76
CA ILE A 159 17.75 18.70 -13.78
C ILE A 159 18.13 19.03 -15.23
N GLY A 160 18.23 18.01 -16.10
CA GLY A 160 18.52 18.21 -17.53
C GLY A 160 17.45 19.03 -18.26
N VAL A 161 16.18 18.94 -17.83
CA VAL A 161 15.09 19.81 -18.35
C VAL A 161 15.28 21.26 -17.91
N ALA A 162 15.67 21.50 -16.66
CA ALA A 162 15.96 22.84 -16.15
C ALA A 162 17.23 23.42 -16.78
N GLU A 163 18.26 22.61 -17.01
CA GLU A 163 19.48 23.00 -17.70
C GLU A 163 19.24 23.37 -19.16
N ALA A 164 18.27 22.72 -19.82
CA ALA A 164 17.88 23.08 -21.19
C ALA A 164 17.36 24.52 -21.31
N ALA A 165 16.85 25.13 -20.22
CA ALA A 165 16.40 26.51 -20.21
C ALA A 165 17.55 27.54 -20.34
N ARG A 166 18.82 27.11 -20.22
CA ARG A 166 20.00 27.95 -20.51
C ARG A 166 20.17 28.21 -22.02
N PHE A 167 19.58 27.36 -22.86
CA PHE A 167 19.73 27.41 -24.30
C PHE A 167 18.50 28.05 -24.96
N PRO A 168 18.67 28.62 -26.17
CA PRO A 168 17.55 29.13 -26.93
C PRO A 168 16.51 28.04 -27.22
N LYS A 169 15.23 28.38 -27.07
CA LYS A 169 14.12 27.53 -27.48
C LYS A 169 13.71 27.92 -28.91
N ILE A 170 13.73 26.95 -29.81
CA ILE A 170 13.22 27.09 -31.17
C ILE A 170 11.85 26.40 -31.22
N SER A 171 10.82 27.10 -31.68
CA SER A 171 9.50 26.54 -31.97
C SER A 171 9.10 26.85 -33.40
N PHE A 172 8.48 25.91 -34.09
CA PHE A 172 7.96 26.09 -35.43
C PHE A 172 6.44 26.08 -35.37
N MET A 173 5.81 27.16 -35.84
CA MET A 173 4.36 27.24 -35.99
C MET A 173 4.03 27.17 -37.47
N GLY A 174 3.10 26.29 -37.83
CA GLY A 174 2.60 26.14 -39.19
C GLY A 174 1.09 26.24 -39.21
N ILE A 175 0.53 26.99 -40.15
CA ILE A 175 -0.90 27.01 -40.46
C ILE A 175 -1.05 26.56 -41.90
N LEU A 176 -1.96 25.62 -42.13
CA LEU A 176 -2.38 25.16 -43.45
C LEU A 176 -3.90 25.27 -43.51
N GLY A 177 -4.40 26.07 -44.44
CA GLY A 177 -5.83 26.33 -44.60
C GLY A 177 -6.22 26.57 -46.06
N ILE A 178 -7.50 26.41 -46.33
CA ILE A 178 -8.12 26.73 -47.61
C ILE A 178 -9.14 27.82 -47.30
N GLY A 179 -9.05 28.96 -47.96
CA GLY A 179 -9.98 30.06 -47.69
C GLY A 179 -9.46 31.44 -48.11
N GLY A 180 -10.41 32.28 -48.50
CA GLY A 180 -10.22 33.67 -48.92
C GLY A 180 -11.42 34.53 -48.52
N THR A 181 -11.61 35.68 -49.14
CA THR A 181 -12.71 36.61 -48.81
C THR A 181 -14.04 36.22 -49.46
N SER A 182 -14.07 35.21 -50.33
CA SER A 182 -15.27 34.73 -51.02
C SER A 182 -15.57 33.25 -50.73
N ILE A 183 -16.85 32.87 -50.80
CA ILE A 183 -17.31 31.49 -50.54
C ILE A 183 -16.70 30.48 -51.55
N GLY A 184 -16.38 30.91 -52.78
CA GLY A 184 -15.73 30.08 -53.80
C GLY A 184 -14.29 29.68 -53.46
N ASP A 185 -13.60 30.44 -52.61
CA ASP A 185 -12.21 30.18 -52.21
C ASP A 185 -12.07 28.98 -51.26
N LEU A 186 -13.18 28.49 -50.70
CA LEU A 186 -13.21 27.32 -49.80
C LEU A 186 -13.19 25.98 -50.56
N VAL A 187 -13.50 25.98 -51.86
CA VAL A 187 -13.55 24.79 -52.74
C VAL A 187 -12.48 24.79 -53.82
N ASP A 188 -11.70 25.87 -53.95
CA ASP A 188 -10.57 25.96 -54.87
C ASP A 188 -9.29 25.40 -54.21
N LEU A 189 -8.89 24.18 -54.63
CA LEU A 189 -7.65 23.53 -54.20
C LEU A 189 -6.38 24.29 -54.66
N GLY A 190 -6.51 25.27 -55.56
CA GLY A 190 -5.44 26.18 -55.97
C GLY A 190 -5.17 27.32 -55.00
N ASN A 191 -6.09 27.60 -54.05
CA ASN A 191 -6.01 28.74 -53.13
C ASN A 191 -5.67 28.29 -51.70
N ILE A 192 -4.55 27.56 -51.57
CA ILE A 192 -4.04 27.08 -50.29
C ILE A 192 -3.28 28.22 -49.59
N SER A 193 -3.76 28.62 -48.42
CA SER A 193 -3.05 29.54 -47.52
C SER A 193 -2.16 28.73 -46.59
N ASN A 194 -0.85 28.95 -46.68
CA ASN A 194 0.14 28.33 -45.81
C ASN A 194 1.05 29.39 -45.16
N ILE A 195 1.28 29.25 -43.87
CA ILE A 195 2.20 30.11 -43.12
C ILE A 195 3.09 29.20 -42.29
N ALA A 196 4.41 29.39 -42.37
CA ALA A 196 5.37 28.75 -41.49
C ALA A 196 6.22 29.83 -40.79
N VAL A 197 6.12 29.90 -39.46
CA VAL A 197 6.81 30.90 -38.64
C VAL A 197 7.71 30.17 -37.63
N PRO A 198 9.04 30.17 -37.83
CA PRO A 198 9.97 29.80 -36.77
C PRO A 198 10.03 30.93 -35.75
N GLN A 199 9.95 30.58 -34.46
CA GLN A 199 10.10 31.49 -33.33
C GLN A 199 11.29 31.04 -32.49
N LEU A 200 12.22 31.96 -32.26
CA LEU A 200 13.35 31.80 -31.35
C LEU A 200 13.08 32.58 -30.07
N GLN A 201 13.06 31.89 -28.94
CA GLN A 201 12.92 32.51 -27.62
C GLN A 201 14.18 32.23 -26.79
N TRP A 202 14.87 33.29 -26.36
CA TRP A 202 16.04 33.19 -25.50
C TRP A 202 16.00 34.25 -24.41
N GLY A 203 15.98 33.81 -23.15
CA GLY A 203 16.03 34.71 -22.00
C GLY A 203 17.47 35.09 -21.67
N LEU A 204 18.04 36.07 -22.39
CA LEU A 204 19.40 36.57 -22.12
C LEU A 204 19.52 37.27 -20.75
N LEU A 205 18.45 37.94 -20.33
CA LEU A 205 18.34 38.63 -19.04
C LEU A 205 17.21 37.98 -18.24
N ASP A 206 17.57 37.03 -17.37
CA ASP A 206 16.60 36.28 -16.56
C ASP A 206 16.76 36.50 -15.05
N PHE A 207 17.68 37.40 -14.65
CA PHE A 207 17.99 37.78 -13.26
C PHE A 207 18.18 36.57 -12.32
N GLY A 208 18.76 35.48 -12.82
CA GLY A 208 19.05 34.29 -12.03
C GLY A 208 17.89 33.31 -11.90
N ARG A 209 16.75 33.56 -12.56
CA ARG A 209 15.59 32.66 -12.56
C ARG A 209 15.93 31.25 -13.04
N THR A 210 16.73 31.10 -14.11
CA THR A 210 17.13 29.77 -14.60
C THR A 210 18.07 29.07 -13.61
N SER A 211 19.00 29.82 -13.00
CA SER A 211 19.88 29.28 -11.97
C SER A 211 19.10 28.80 -10.75
N ALA A 212 18.11 29.57 -10.29
CA ALA A 212 17.22 29.19 -9.19
C ALA A 212 16.39 27.93 -9.54
N ALA A 213 15.86 27.84 -10.76
CA ALA A 213 15.12 26.65 -11.21
C ALA A 213 16.01 25.39 -11.26
N ILE A 214 17.28 25.52 -11.67
CA ILE A 214 18.25 24.42 -11.65
C ILE A 214 18.59 24.02 -10.21
N ALA A 215 18.81 25.00 -9.32
CA ALA A 215 19.06 24.73 -7.91
C ALA A 215 17.89 23.97 -7.27
N GLN A 216 16.65 24.41 -7.51
CA GLN A 216 15.44 23.72 -7.07
C GLN A 216 15.36 22.28 -7.61
N ALA A 217 15.68 22.07 -8.90
CA ALA A 217 15.69 20.73 -9.49
C ALA A 217 16.76 19.82 -8.87
N ARG A 218 17.92 20.38 -8.50
CA ARG A 218 18.98 19.66 -7.78
C ARG A 218 18.54 19.27 -6.37
N SER A 219 17.94 20.19 -5.62
CA SER A 219 17.36 19.89 -4.31
C SER A 219 16.32 18.77 -4.37
N GLY A 220 15.44 18.78 -5.37
CA GLY A 220 14.47 17.69 -5.55
C GLY A 220 15.10 16.33 -5.91
N ARG A 221 16.28 16.32 -6.53
CA ARG A 221 17.06 15.10 -6.76
C ARG A 221 17.74 14.62 -5.48
N ASP A 222 18.26 15.54 -4.67
CA ASP A 222 18.91 15.20 -3.39
C ASP A 222 17.91 14.65 -2.38
N GLU A 223 16.70 15.20 -2.35
CA GLU A 223 15.57 14.63 -1.60
C GLU A 223 15.25 13.20 -2.05
N ALA A 224 15.12 12.97 -3.36
CA ALA A 224 14.85 11.64 -3.91
C ALA A 224 16.00 10.65 -3.62
N GLU A 225 17.25 11.11 -3.57
CA GLU A 225 18.38 10.28 -3.17
C GLU A 225 18.31 9.91 -1.69
N ALA A 226 17.96 10.85 -0.81
CA ALA A 226 17.78 10.59 0.60
C ALA A 226 16.66 9.55 0.84
N GLN A 227 15.53 9.70 0.14
CA GLN A 227 14.43 8.72 0.16
C GLN A 227 14.89 7.35 -0.32
N TYR A 228 15.64 7.27 -1.44
CA TYR A 228 16.18 6.00 -1.94
C TYR A 228 17.10 5.33 -0.90
N ARG A 229 18.01 6.09 -0.28
CA ARG A 229 18.90 5.58 0.75
C ARG A 229 18.14 5.07 1.98
N GLN A 230 17.07 5.76 2.39
CA GLN A 230 16.22 5.33 3.51
C GLN A 230 15.50 4.01 3.25
N VAL A 231 15.13 3.71 2.00
CA VAL A 231 14.45 2.43 1.66
C VAL A 231 15.43 1.26 1.60
N VAL A 232 16.70 1.53 1.26
CA VAL A 232 17.76 0.53 1.12
C VAL A 232 18.42 0.17 2.45
N LEU A 233 18.64 1.15 3.34
CA LEU A 233 19.26 0.99 4.66
C LEU A 233 18.29 0.42 5.70
#